data_AF-A0A9P5QRP9-F1
#
_entry.id   AF-A0A9P5QRP9-F1
#
_cell.length_a   1.000
_cell.length_b   1.000
_cell.length_c   1.000
_cell.angle_alpha   90.00
_cell.angle_beta   90.00
_cell.angle_gamma   90.00
#
_symmetry.space_group_name_H-M   'P 1'
#
loop_
_entity.id
_entity.type
_entity.pdbx_description
1 polymer ?
#
loop_
_entity_poly.entity_id
_entity_poly.type
_entity_poly.pdbx_seq_one_letter_code
_entity_poly.pdbx_strand_id
1 'polypeptide(L)'
;PYSSSVCQSLSLQPFSPSVSPSVQSIHPFDRDQSIQLSKMSEDNGQNQHEFLPRTMVGARYFHETPVTQLTQEGFILSRGAVANSSPLQVASEWNAIRAYFLSPNCNSSEHRLFAQSSRAMTRKFVIATTKALNSSRQTPISDSPPEGSQVSSSSSPSFSPSASSSSASSEKIRDLFIENYHSFEGSSLKLESGAELDGVVYNCVISMSKQSSLHSFIIDSREFNDVTILFPPEDRDELKKLLDEANLASTEYRLQDWQTNVINYYESISSVDDVYRRGWDNIFTLEGIAPEGHQDFSRFIFDFMNDIFRFYKQYGQQKGQGQEFELLDGLSERTYLRLWNIIFKALWINGEVLKLDEGEISSSASACRRNGVRSLEDRQSGGHKIDGILTAAKAKTEIGAIEGGKKNESSYGTKYLTDGVKTAKTLKDMFDMACSKAALNGNLIKNDLEVYGYLVSGLRIEFVTFKYFGGRFFLFKRNYTDDLPPILNNNTIWKVKRVLEEFLLMRKRMEDMATMLEKSIYGKGSKEKKNYVSIPTLTTPPPSPKTKKMRLV
;
A
#
# COMPACT_ATOMS: atom_id res chain seq x y z
N PRO A 1 -50.78 -40.77 5.55
CA PRO A 1 -51.97 -40.07 5.02
C PRO A 1 -51.55 -39.02 3.97
N TYR A 2 -51.69 -39.42 2.70
CA TYR A 2 -51.85 -38.69 1.42
C TYR A 2 -51.68 -37.15 1.40
N SER A 3 -51.08 -36.50 0.40
CA SER A 3 -50.99 -36.77 -1.06
C SER A 3 -49.91 -35.87 -1.70
N SER A 4 -48.89 -36.40 -2.38
CA SER A 4 -48.71 -36.46 -3.85
C SER A 4 -49.68 -35.68 -4.77
N SER A 5 -49.14 -34.87 -5.70
CA SER A 5 -49.43 -34.98 -7.15
C SER A 5 -48.41 -34.18 -7.99
N VAL A 6 -47.64 -34.85 -8.87
CA VAL A 6 -47.79 -34.98 -10.35
C VAL A 6 -47.10 -33.82 -11.09
N CYS A 7 -45.86 -33.98 -11.60
CA CYS A 7 -45.47 -34.52 -12.92
C CYS A 7 -46.07 -33.80 -14.14
N GLN A 8 -45.22 -33.16 -14.95
CA GLN A 8 -45.25 -33.31 -16.40
C GLN A 8 -43.87 -33.03 -17.02
N SER A 9 -43.28 -34.11 -17.52
CA SER A 9 -42.18 -34.19 -18.46
C SER A 9 -42.70 -34.05 -19.89
N LEU A 10 -41.97 -33.36 -20.77
CA LEU A 10 -41.96 -33.68 -22.20
C LEU A 10 -40.52 -33.61 -22.73
N SER A 11 -40.09 -34.76 -23.25
CA SER A 11 -38.81 -35.03 -23.88
C SER A 11 -38.93 -34.92 -25.40
N LEU A 12 -37.83 -34.52 -26.06
CA LEU A 12 -37.24 -35.11 -27.28
C LEU A 12 -38.10 -35.11 -28.57
N GLN A 13 -37.64 -34.66 -29.75
CA GLN A 13 -36.49 -35.17 -30.54
C GLN A 13 -36.37 -34.34 -31.88
N PRO A 14 -35.42 -34.64 -32.79
CA PRO A 14 -34.55 -33.70 -33.52
C PRO A 14 -34.95 -33.47 -34.99
N PHE A 15 -34.29 -32.51 -35.65
CA PHE A 15 -34.11 -32.52 -37.11
C PHE A 15 -32.76 -31.91 -37.53
N SER A 16 -31.95 -32.77 -38.18
CA SER A 16 -31.00 -32.46 -39.26
C SER A 16 -31.40 -33.39 -40.44
N PRO A 17 -30.90 -33.30 -41.69
CA PRO A 17 -29.85 -32.44 -42.25
C PRO A 17 -30.13 -31.89 -43.69
N SER A 18 -29.11 -31.21 -44.25
CA SER A 18 -28.69 -31.22 -45.67
C SER A 18 -29.34 -30.27 -46.69
N VAL A 19 -28.49 -29.54 -47.44
CA VAL A 19 -28.19 -29.72 -48.89
C VAL A 19 -27.71 -28.37 -49.48
N SER A 20 -26.46 -28.35 -49.95
CA SER A 20 -25.93 -27.42 -50.98
C SER A 20 -26.40 -27.88 -52.36
N PRO A 21 -26.44 -27.04 -53.41
CA PRO A 21 -25.29 -27.03 -54.32
C PRO A 21 -25.04 -25.74 -55.14
N SER A 22 -23.84 -25.74 -55.77
CA SER A 22 -23.44 -25.16 -57.07
C SER A 22 -23.42 -23.64 -57.23
N VAL A 23 -22.24 -23.00 -57.41
CA VAL A 23 -21.37 -22.97 -58.62
C VAL A 23 -21.99 -22.15 -59.75
N GLN A 24 -21.38 -20.98 -60.03
CA GLN A 24 -21.06 -20.54 -61.39
C GLN A 24 -19.82 -19.63 -61.35
N SER A 25 -18.75 -20.19 -61.93
CA SER A 25 -17.54 -19.55 -62.40
C SER A 25 -17.75 -18.96 -63.80
N ILE A 26 -16.92 -17.97 -64.16
CA ILE A 26 -16.29 -17.66 -65.47
C ILE A 26 -16.09 -16.13 -65.49
N HIS A 27 -15.02 -15.49 -65.99
CA HIS A 27 -13.58 -15.73 -66.18
C HIS A 27 -13.01 -14.34 -66.67
N PRO A 28 -11.75 -14.19 -67.13
CA PRO A 28 -10.83 -13.15 -66.67
C PRO A 28 -10.57 -12.05 -67.73
N PHE A 29 -9.80 -11.00 -67.40
CA PHE A 29 -8.83 -10.40 -68.34
C PHE A 29 -7.79 -9.56 -67.58
N ASP A 30 -6.52 -9.97 -67.77
CA ASP A 30 -5.24 -9.23 -67.93
C ASP A 30 -4.87 -8.02 -67.06
N ARG A 31 -3.72 -8.05 -66.38
CA ARG A 31 -2.36 -7.70 -66.88
C ARG A 31 -2.26 -6.23 -67.32
N ASP A 32 -1.67 -5.43 -66.44
CA ASP A 32 -0.53 -4.54 -66.71
C ASP A 32 -0.55 -3.36 -65.73
N GLN A 33 0.43 -3.33 -64.81
CA GLN A 33 1.13 -2.12 -64.34
C GLN A 33 2.17 -2.50 -63.28
N SER A 34 3.07 -3.42 -63.65
CA SER A 34 4.46 -3.29 -63.24
C SER A 34 5.11 -2.31 -64.22
N ILE A 35 5.95 -1.39 -63.71
CA ILE A 35 6.62 -0.27 -64.42
C ILE A 35 5.92 1.09 -64.19
N GLN A 36 6.16 1.69 -63.02
CA GLN A 36 6.34 3.14 -62.86
C GLN A 36 6.91 3.52 -61.47
N LEU A 37 7.94 2.79 -60.99
CA LEU A 37 8.64 3.11 -59.73
C LEU A 37 10.14 3.32 -59.89
N SER A 38 10.59 3.62 -61.10
CA SER A 38 11.99 3.95 -61.36
C SER A 38 12.06 5.12 -62.35
N LYS A 39 12.57 6.25 -61.84
CA LYS A 39 12.96 7.51 -62.52
C LYS A 39 11.90 8.62 -62.60
N MET A 40 11.77 9.33 -61.48
CA MET A 40 11.82 10.80 -61.42
C MET A 40 12.70 11.15 -60.20
N SER A 41 14.00 11.38 -60.42
CA SER A 41 14.66 12.69 -60.32
C SER A 41 14.65 13.22 -58.86
N GLU A 42 15.71 13.10 -58.08
CA GLU A 42 16.95 13.89 -58.23
C GLU A 42 16.66 15.34 -58.68
N ASP A 43 15.85 16.06 -57.92
CA ASP A 43 16.12 17.45 -57.52
C ASP A 43 15.00 17.96 -56.59
N ASN A 44 15.31 17.99 -55.29
CA ASN A 44 14.87 18.98 -54.29
C ASN A 44 15.12 18.39 -52.90
N GLY A 45 16.28 18.70 -52.35
CA GLY A 45 16.63 18.49 -50.94
C GLY A 45 15.82 19.38 -49.99
N GLN A 46 14.49 19.32 -50.06
CA GLN A 46 13.58 20.03 -49.16
C GLN A 46 12.48 19.08 -48.67
N ASN A 47 12.59 18.75 -47.38
CA ASN A 47 11.53 18.25 -46.48
C ASN A 47 10.95 16.86 -46.78
N GLN A 48 11.76 15.81 -46.63
CA GLN A 48 11.28 14.44 -46.43
C GLN A 48 10.78 14.22 -44.99
N HIS A 49 9.73 14.94 -44.57
CA HIS A 49 8.94 14.62 -43.36
C HIS A 49 7.83 13.59 -43.64
N GLU A 50 7.82 12.97 -44.83
CA GLU A 50 6.91 11.86 -45.08
C GLU A 50 7.15 10.75 -44.05
N PHE A 51 6.06 10.07 -43.67
CA PHE A 51 5.98 8.95 -42.71
C PHE A 51 5.54 9.25 -41.28
N LEU A 52 5.50 10.48 -40.75
CA LEU A 52 4.74 10.69 -39.50
C LEU A 52 3.24 10.74 -39.83
N PRO A 53 2.39 9.80 -39.37
CA PRO A 53 0.97 9.82 -39.70
C PRO A 53 0.39 11.17 -39.29
N ARG A 54 -0.22 11.91 -40.23
CA ARG A 54 -0.86 13.21 -39.93
C ARG A 54 -1.98 13.08 -38.89
N THR A 55 -2.47 11.86 -38.68
CA THR A 55 -3.44 11.49 -37.65
C THR A 55 -2.85 11.46 -36.24
N MET A 56 -1.52 11.39 -36.07
CA MET A 56 -0.89 11.48 -34.75
C MET A 56 -0.98 12.91 -34.22
N VAL A 57 -1.58 13.07 -33.05
CA VAL A 57 -1.72 14.36 -32.40
C VAL A 57 -0.34 14.92 -32.04
N GLY A 58 -0.08 16.17 -32.44
CA GLY A 58 1.23 16.80 -32.28
C GLY A 58 2.20 16.59 -33.44
N ALA A 59 1.89 15.73 -34.42
CA ALA A 59 2.74 15.48 -35.58
C ALA A 59 3.00 16.74 -36.42
N ARG A 60 2.05 17.70 -36.42
CA ARG A 60 2.18 18.96 -37.15
C ARG A 60 3.45 19.74 -36.79
N TYR A 61 3.84 19.78 -35.52
CA TYR A 61 5.09 20.44 -35.10
C TYR A 61 6.31 19.83 -35.78
N PHE A 62 6.35 18.50 -35.88
CA PHE A 62 7.45 17.76 -36.50
C PHE A 62 7.42 17.81 -38.03
N HIS A 63 6.26 18.08 -38.64
CA HIS A 63 6.15 18.31 -40.10
C HIS A 63 6.57 19.72 -40.51
N GLU A 64 6.31 20.70 -39.65
CA GLU A 64 6.51 22.13 -39.96
C GLU A 64 7.84 22.69 -39.42
N THR A 65 8.55 21.93 -38.58
CA THR A 65 9.81 22.36 -37.95
C THR A 65 10.98 21.52 -38.46
N PRO A 66 12.05 22.13 -39.01
CA PRO A 66 13.26 21.41 -39.40
C PRO A 66 13.84 20.60 -38.24
N VAL A 67 14.38 19.40 -38.50
CA VAL A 67 14.89 18.50 -37.45
C VAL A 67 15.95 19.17 -36.55
N THR A 68 16.77 20.05 -37.13
CA THR A 68 17.79 20.84 -36.41
C THR A 68 17.23 21.85 -35.42
N GLN A 69 15.94 22.16 -35.49
CA GLN A 69 15.23 23.12 -34.63
C GLN A 69 14.20 22.45 -33.71
N LEU A 70 14.06 21.12 -33.78
CA LEU A 70 13.17 20.39 -32.89
C LEU A 70 13.66 20.49 -31.45
N THR A 71 12.76 20.88 -30.56
CA THR A 71 13.03 20.96 -29.11
C THR A 71 11.81 20.47 -28.34
N GLN A 72 12.04 20.03 -27.10
CA GLN A 72 10.96 19.65 -26.19
C GLN A 72 10.07 20.87 -25.86
N GLU A 73 10.70 22.02 -25.66
CA GLU A 73 10.06 23.30 -25.39
C GLU A 73 9.24 23.80 -26.58
N GLY A 74 9.78 23.69 -27.80
CA GLY A 74 9.09 24.05 -29.03
C GLY A 74 7.83 23.20 -29.26
N PHE A 75 7.90 21.90 -28.97
CA PHE A 75 6.72 21.05 -28.99
C PHE A 75 5.68 21.48 -27.97
N ILE A 76 6.07 21.75 -26.71
CA ILE A 76 5.15 22.24 -25.67
C ILE A 76 4.47 23.54 -26.11
N LEU A 77 5.22 24.47 -26.70
CA LEU A 77 4.69 25.72 -27.25
C LEU A 77 3.67 25.47 -28.37
N SER A 78 3.96 24.52 -29.27
CA SER A 78 3.02 24.14 -30.34
C SER A 78 1.69 23.57 -29.81
N ARG A 79 1.69 23.04 -28.58
CA ARG A 79 0.50 22.51 -27.90
C ARG A 79 -0.23 23.55 -27.05
N GLY A 80 0.27 24.79 -26.96
CA GLY A 80 -0.43 25.99 -26.49
C GLY A 80 -1.41 25.77 -25.33
N ALA A 81 -2.71 25.94 -25.60
CA ALA A 81 -3.77 25.80 -24.60
C ALA A 81 -3.83 24.40 -23.97
N VAL A 82 -3.52 23.34 -24.73
CA VAL A 82 -3.52 21.94 -24.25
C VAL A 82 -2.38 21.71 -23.26
N ALA A 83 -1.22 22.35 -23.44
CA ALA A 83 -0.14 22.27 -22.46
C ALA A 83 -0.53 22.88 -21.10
N ASN A 84 -1.41 23.89 -21.11
CA ASN A 84 -1.92 24.52 -19.89
C ASN A 84 -3.07 23.72 -19.25
N SER A 85 -4.01 23.22 -20.04
CA SER A 85 -5.20 22.51 -19.54
C SER A 85 -4.97 21.02 -19.26
N SER A 86 -4.10 20.37 -20.04
CA SER A 86 -3.79 18.93 -19.94
C SER A 86 -2.30 18.63 -20.20
N PRO A 87 -1.40 18.97 -19.25
CA PRO A 87 0.04 18.72 -19.40
C PRO A 87 0.40 17.23 -19.55
N LEU A 88 -0.41 16.33 -19.00
CA LEU A 88 -0.22 14.88 -19.12
C LEU A 88 -0.47 14.40 -20.55
N GLN A 89 -1.50 14.95 -21.21
CA GLN A 89 -1.79 14.65 -22.60
C GLN A 89 -0.64 15.09 -23.50
N VAL A 90 -0.09 16.28 -23.32
CA VAL A 90 1.08 16.76 -24.08
C VAL A 90 2.31 15.87 -23.88
N ALA A 91 2.57 15.44 -22.65
CA ALA A 91 3.66 14.49 -22.38
C ALA A 91 3.43 13.13 -23.06
N SER A 92 2.20 12.61 -23.06
CA SER A 92 1.84 11.36 -23.73
C SER A 92 1.99 11.46 -25.25
N GLU A 93 1.52 12.54 -25.85
CA GLU A 93 1.65 12.82 -27.30
C GLU A 93 3.13 12.89 -27.73
N TRP A 94 3.97 13.59 -26.96
CA TRP A 94 5.42 13.61 -27.19
C TRP A 94 6.03 12.21 -27.14
N ASN A 95 5.72 11.45 -26.09
CA ASN A 95 6.29 10.13 -25.89
C ASN A 95 5.85 9.15 -26.99
N ALA A 96 4.62 9.26 -27.50
CA ALA A 96 4.15 8.47 -28.62
C ALA A 96 4.92 8.77 -29.91
N ILE A 97 5.17 10.05 -30.21
CA ILE A 97 5.97 10.46 -31.38
C ILE A 97 7.43 10.02 -31.23
N ARG A 98 8.01 10.19 -30.05
CA ARG A 98 9.37 9.71 -29.75
C ARG A 98 9.48 8.19 -29.92
N ALA A 99 8.49 7.43 -29.43
CA ALA A 99 8.46 5.98 -29.60
C ALA A 99 8.33 5.58 -31.07
N TYR A 100 7.53 6.31 -31.86
CA TYR A 100 7.46 6.13 -33.30
C TYR A 100 8.81 6.34 -33.97
N PHE A 101 9.53 7.42 -33.64
CA PHE A 101 10.87 7.68 -34.16
C PHE A 101 11.90 6.62 -33.78
N LEU A 102 11.79 6.00 -32.60
CA LEU A 102 12.67 4.91 -32.19
C LEU A 102 12.27 3.55 -32.80
N SER A 103 11.09 3.44 -33.39
CA SER A 103 10.61 2.19 -33.97
C SER A 103 11.32 1.87 -35.30
N PRO A 104 11.37 0.58 -35.69
CA PRO A 104 11.88 0.18 -37.00
C PRO A 104 11.14 0.81 -38.19
N ASN A 105 9.92 1.33 -37.97
CA ASN A 105 9.08 1.94 -39.00
C ASN A 105 9.49 3.39 -39.32
N CYS A 106 10.36 4.02 -38.53
CA CYS A 106 10.85 5.37 -38.82
C CYS A 106 12.02 5.32 -39.80
N ASN A 107 11.77 5.63 -41.07
CA ASN A 107 12.80 5.63 -42.12
C ASN A 107 13.80 6.78 -41.99
N SER A 108 13.46 7.88 -41.31
CA SER A 108 14.36 9.03 -41.11
C SER A 108 15.45 8.74 -40.07
N SER A 109 16.72 8.81 -40.48
CA SER A 109 17.88 8.69 -39.59
C SER A 109 18.00 9.89 -38.64
N GLU A 110 17.65 11.08 -39.11
CA GLU A 110 17.71 12.33 -38.34
C GLU A 110 16.70 12.34 -37.18
N HIS A 111 15.45 11.93 -37.43
CA HIS A 111 14.45 11.79 -36.36
C HIS A 111 14.82 10.68 -35.36
N ARG A 112 15.46 9.60 -35.82
CA ARG A 112 16.01 8.56 -34.93
C ARG A 112 17.08 9.12 -34.02
N LEU A 113 18.04 9.87 -34.56
CA LEU A 113 19.10 10.52 -33.79
C LEU A 113 18.52 11.54 -32.80
N PHE A 114 17.54 12.34 -33.23
CA PHE A 114 16.81 13.27 -32.37
C PHE A 114 16.09 12.56 -31.22
N ALA A 115 15.41 11.44 -31.50
CA ALA A 115 14.69 10.68 -30.49
C ALA A 115 15.61 9.96 -29.50
N GLN A 116 16.80 9.53 -29.95
CA GLN A 116 17.85 8.96 -29.12
C GLN A 116 18.47 9.98 -28.17
N SER A 117 18.71 11.22 -28.64
CA SER A 117 19.23 12.31 -27.81
C SER A 117 18.16 12.95 -26.91
N SER A 118 16.89 12.89 -27.33
CA SER A 118 15.76 13.40 -26.57
C SER A 118 15.31 12.45 -25.47
N ARG A 119 14.93 13.00 -24.31
CA ARG A 119 14.35 12.23 -23.21
C ARG A 119 12.85 12.04 -23.36
N ALA A 120 12.29 11.05 -22.68
CA ALA A 120 10.85 10.96 -22.47
C ALA A 120 10.38 12.19 -21.66
N MET A 121 9.23 12.73 -22.03
CA MET A 121 8.64 13.89 -21.40
C MET A 121 7.70 13.45 -20.28
N THR A 122 7.76 14.13 -19.13
CA THR A 122 6.86 13.87 -17.99
C THR A 122 5.88 15.02 -17.84
N ARG A 123 4.72 14.77 -17.20
CA ARG A 123 3.78 15.83 -16.83
C ARG A 123 4.46 16.95 -16.04
N LYS A 124 5.38 16.58 -15.13
CA LYS A 124 6.15 17.55 -14.32
C LYS A 124 7.00 18.46 -15.19
N PHE A 125 7.70 17.90 -16.17
CA PHE A 125 8.47 18.67 -17.14
C PHE A 125 7.56 19.65 -17.91
N VAL A 126 6.44 19.17 -18.46
CA VAL A 126 5.49 20.04 -19.18
C VAL A 126 4.99 21.17 -18.28
N ILE A 127 4.62 20.89 -17.03
CA ILE A 127 4.16 21.93 -16.09
C ILE A 127 5.27 22.93 -15.78
N ALA A 128 6.50 22.46 -15.49
CA ALA A 128 7.63 23.32 -15.16
C ALA A 128 7.98 24.23 -16.34
N THR A 129 8.08 23.66 -17.53
CA THR A 129 8.36 24.39 -18.78
C THR A 129 7.24 25.34 -19.14
N THR A 130 5.98 24.93 -19.04
CA THR A 130 4.81 25.81 -19.30
C THR A 130 4.77 26.98 -18.33
N LYS A 131 5.05 26.74 -17.04
CA LYS A 131 5.19 27.82 -16.04
C LYS A 131 6.35 28.75 -16.37
N ALA A 132 7.53 28.22 -16.68
CA ALA A 132 8.69 29.04 -17.04
C ALA A 132 8.43 29.91 -18.28
N LEU A 133 7.78 29.34 -19.31
CA LEU A 133 7.40 30.04 -20.54
C LEU A 133 6.33 31.11 -20.29
N ASN A 134 5.35 30.85 -19.43
CA ASN A 134 4.32 31.81 -19.06
C ASN A 134 4.88 32.93 -18.17
N SER A 135 5.77 32.61 -17.23
CA SER A 135 6.48 33.60 -16.41
C SER A 135 7.41 34.48 -17.24
N SER A 136 8.06 33.93 -18.26
CA SER A 136 8.87 34.71 -19.21
C SER A 136 8.04 35.66 -20.09
N ARG A 137 6.72 35.47 -20.17
CA ARG A 137 5.78 36.38 -20.85
C ARG A 137 5.20 37.46 -19.93
N GLN A 138 5.44 37.40 -18.63
CA GLN A 138 4.99 38.40 -17.66
C GLN A 138 6.19 39.20 -17.12
N THR A 139 6.73 40.10 -17.93
CA THR A 139 7.44 41.28 -17.42
C THR A 139 6.42 42.36 -17.07
N PRO A 140 6.50 43.02 -15.89
CA PRO A 140 5.45 43.92 -15.43
C PRO A 140 5.68 45.38 -15.87
N ILE A 141 4.65 45.99 -16.44
CA ILE A 141 4.45 47.45 -16.45
C ILE A 141 3.82 47.83 -15.10
N SER A 142 4.65 48.42 -14.24
CA SER A 142 4.43 49.56 -13.31
C SER A 142 3.02 49.87 -12.76
N ASP A 143 2.99 49.86 -11.41
CA ASP A 143 2.43 50.83 -10.43
C ASP A 143 0.92 51.13 -10.31
N SER A 144 0.32 50.68 -9.20
CA SER A 144 -0.08 51.53 -8.03
C SER A 144 -0.83 50.72 -6.95
N PRO A 145 -0.72 51.06 -5.63
CA PRO A 145 -1.28 50.27 -4.53
C PRO A 145 -2.44 51.04 -3.80
N PRO A 146 -2.90 50.67 -2.57
CA PRO A 146 -4.26 50.15 -2.36
C PRO A 146 -5.12 50.98 -1.38
N GLU A 147 -6.44 50.81 -1.40
CA GLU A 147 -7.30 51.30 -0.31
C GLU A 147 -8.38 50.29 0.08
N GLY A 148 -8.60 50.22 1.40
CA GLY A 148 -9.96 50.15 1.93
C GLY A 148 -10.43 48.81 2.48
N SER A 149 -10.05 48.52 3.72
CA SER A 149 -10.79 47.63 4.63
C SER A 149 -12.24 48.09 4.79
N GLN A 150 -13.22 47.15 4.83
CA GLN A 150 -14.21 47.14 5.91
C GLN A 150 -15.03 45.86 6.00
N VAL A 151 -15.39 45.61 7.25
CA VAL A 151 -16.09 44.49 7.87
C VAL A 151 -17.60 44.62 7.65
N SER A 152 -18.33 43.53 7.39
CA SER A 152 -19.50 43.13 8.20
C SER A 152 -20.32 41.97 7.58
N SER A 153 -20.50 40.95 8.43
CA SER A 153 -21.66 40.06 8.59
C SER A 153 -22.54 39.73 7.39
N SER A 154 -22.54 38.46 6.98
CA SER A 154 -23.66 37.86 6.28
C SER A 154 -24.23 36.64 7.01
N SER A 155 -25.55 36.70 7.11
CA SER A 155 -26.54 35.68 7.41
C SER A 155 -26.24 34.30 6.82
N SER A 156 -26.57 33.27 7.58
CA SER A 156 -26.68 31.89 7.10
C SER A 156 -27.66 31.77 5.92
N PRO A 157 -27.33 30.95 4.92
CA PRO A 157 -28.33 30.00 4.46
C PRO A 157 -27.78 28.57 4.36
N SER A 158 -28.65 27.65 4.76
CA SER A 158 -28.60 26.22 4.52
C SER A 158 -28.22 25.86 3.09
N PHE A 159 -27.28 24.93 2.90
CA PHE A 159 -27.06 24.26 1.62
C PHE A 159 -26.82 22.77 1.79
N SER A 160 -27.58 22.01 1.02
CA SER A 160 -27.52 20.57 0.80
C SER A 160 -26.17 20.14 0.20
N PRO A 161 -25.65 18.94 0.53
CA PRO A 161 -24.36 18.50 0.00
C PRO A 161 -24.47 18.10 -1.48
N SER A 162 -23.80 18.86 -2.34
CA SER A 162 -23.61 18.55 -3.76
C SER A 162 -22.60 17.43 -3.97
N ALA A 163 -22.94 16.44 -4.81
CA ALA A 163 -22.16 15.23 -5.12
C ALA A 163 -20.80 15.45 -5.82
N SER A 164 -20.47 16.68 -6.21
CA SER A 164 -19.31 17.01 -7.06
C SER A 164 -17.94 16.93 -6.38
N SER A 165 -17.86 16.91 -5.05
CA SER A 165 -16.57 16.87 -4.34
C SER A 165 -15.97 15.47 -4.22
N SER A 166 -16.78 14.42 -4.42
CA SER A 166 -16.34 13.03 -4.29
C SER A 166 -15.62 12.53 -5.55
N SER A 167 -16.10 12.90 -6.73
CA SER A 167 -15.57 12.46 -8.03
C SER A 167 -14.13 12.92 -8.28
N ALA A 168 -13.83 14.19 -7.99
CA ALA A 168 -12.49 14.76 -8.16
C ALA A 168 -11.41 14.12 -7.25
N SER A 169 -11.82 13.47 -6.16
CA SER A 169 -10.90 12.71 -5.29
C SER A 169 -10.61 11.31 -5.84
N SER A 170 -11.62 10.65 -6.42
CA SER A 170 -11.49 9.33 -7.03
C SER A 170 -10.66 9.34 -8.31
N GLU A 171 -10.80 10.37 -9.16
CA GLU A 171 -10.01 10.53 -10.39
C GLU A 171 -8.51 10.66 -10.08
N LYS A 172 -8.14 11.46 -9.08
CA LYS A 172 -6.73 11.63 -8.68
C LYS A 172 -6.09 10.34 -8.17
N ILE A 173 -6.85 9.54 -7.42
CA ILE A 173 -6.37 8.24 -6.91
C ILE A 173 -6.14 7.28 -8.08
N ARG A 174 -7.08 7.26 -9.03
CA ARG A 174 -6.99 6.46 -10.25
C ARG A 174 -5.79 6.86 -11.12
N ASP A 175 -5.60 8.16 -11.37
CA ASP A 175 -4.48 8.66 -12.16
C ASP A 175 -3.13 8.29 -11.55
N LEU A 176 -2.98 8.45 -10.24
CA LEU A 176 -1.77 8.06 -9.50
C LEU A 176 -1.54 6.55 -9.54
N PHE A 177 -2.61 5.75 -9.47
CA PHE A 177 -2.51 4.30 -9.62
C PHE A 177 -2.03 3.91 -11.02
N ILE A 178 -2.60 4.51 -12.07
CA ILE A 178 -2.21 4.25 -13.47
C ILE A 178 -0.75 4.64 -13.69
N GLU A 179 -0.32 5.81 -13.21
CA GLU A 179 1.08 6.26 -13.29
C GLU A 179 2.01 5.25 -12.62
N ASN A 180 1.72 4.87 -11.37
CA ASN A 180 2.50 3.88 -10.64
C ASN A 180 2.48 2.49 -11.31
N TYR A 181 1.36 2.10 -11.93
CA TYR A 181 1.23 0.84 -12.63
C TYR A 181 2.19 0.78 -13.82
N HIS A 182 2.22 1.82 -14.66
CA HIS A 182 3.08 1.84 -15.85
C HIS A 182 4.55 2.17 -15.55
N SER A 183 4.87 2.76 -14.39
CA SER A 183 6.24 3.15 -14.04
C SER A 183 7.11 2.04 -13.44
N PHE A 184 6.64 0.80 -13.40
CA PHE A 184 7.37 -0.31 -12.75
C PHE A 184 8.02 -1.22 -13.76
N GLU A 185 9.23 -1.61 -13.43
CA GLU A 185 10.12 -2.36 -14.32
C GLU A 185 10.42 -3.79 -13.80
N GLY A 186 9.66 -4.28 -12.81
CA GLY A 186 9.82 -5.65 -12.28
C GLY A 186 8.89 -6.68 -12.91
N SER A 187 8.98 -7.93 -12.45
CA SER A 187 8.15 -9.04 -12.93
C SER A 187 6.70 -8.97 -12.44
N SER A 188 5.77 -9.41 -13.29
CA SER A 188 4.38 -9.70 -12.90
C SER A 188 4.28 -11.10 -12.29
N LEU A 189 3.27 -11.32 -11.45
CA LEU A 189 2.95 -12.67 -10.95
C LEU A 189 2.07 -13.37 -11.98
N LYS A 190 2.60 -14.44 -12.60
CA LYS A 190 1.90 -15.25 -13.60
C LYS A 190 1.41 -16.55 -12.98
N LEU A 191 0.16 -16.89 -13.28
CA LEU A 191 -0.47 -18.16 -12.94
C LEU A 191 -0.15 -19.22 -14.00
N GLU A 192 -0.39 -20.49 -13.68
CA GLU A 192 -0.17 -21.63 -14.58
C GLU A 192 -0.99 -21.53 -15.87
N SER A 193 -2.17 -20.92 -15.82
CA SER A 193 -3.01 -20.62 -16.99
C SER A 193 -2.41 -19.57 -17.94
N GLY A 194 -1.37 -18.86 -17.50
CA GLY A 194 -0.79 -17.69 -18.17
C GLY A 194 -1.46 -16.37 -17.79
N ALA A 195 -2.50 -16.39 -16.93
CA ALA A 195 -3.10 -15.17 -16.39
C ALA A 195 -2.08 -14.38 -15.55
N GLU A 196 -2.05 -13.06 -15.72
CA GLU A 196 -1.21 -12.17 -14.92
C GLU A 196 -2.06 -11.53 -13.81
N LEU A 197 -1.75 -11.81 -12.55
CA LEU A 197 -2.45 -11.26 -11.38
C LEU A 197 -2.52 -9.72 -11.45
N ASP A 198 -1.41 -9.11 -11.86
CA ASP A 198 -1.23 -7.69 -12.07
C ASP A 198 -2.30 -7.09 -12.99
N GLY A 199 -2.57 -7.75 -14.12
CA GLY A 199 -3.52 -7.27 -15.14
C GLY A 199 -4.97 -7.38 -14.70
N VAL A 200 -5.32 -8.48 -14.02
CA VAL A 200 -6.67 -8.70 -13.48
C VAL A 200 -6.98 -7.70 -12.36
N VAL A 201 -6.04 -7.51 -11.43
CA VAL A 201 -6.20 -6.53 -10.35
C VAL A 201 -6.21 -5.11 -10.89
N TYR A 202 -5.39 -4.78 -11.89
CA TYR A 202 -5.43 -3.48 -12.55
C TYR A 202 -6.83 -3.13 -13.05
N ASN A 203 -7.46 -4.06 -13.79
CA ASN A 203 -8.82 -3.88 -14.33
C ASN A 203 -9.87 -3.70 -13.23
N CYS A 204 -9.72 -4.42 -12.11
CA CYS A 204 -10.57 -4.21 -10.95
C CYS A 204 -10.36 -2.81 -10.35
N VAL A 205 -9.12 -2.44 -10.03
CA VAL A 205 -8.79 -1.18 -9.34
C VAL A 205 -9.22 0.05 -10.13
N ILE A 206 -9.05 0.07 -11.47
CA ILE A 206 -9.49 1.22 -12.29
C ILE A 206 -11.01 1.44 -12.27
N SER A 207 -11.79 0.41 -11.92
CA SER A 207 -13.24 0.48 -11.80
C SER A 207 -13.71 0.86 -10.39
N MET A 208 -12.83 0.83 -9.40
CA MET A 208 -13.16 1.14 -8.00
C MET A 208 -13.35 2.66 -7.82
N SER A 209 -14.47 3.05 -7.21
CA SER A 209 -14.73 4.45 -6.84
C SER A 209 -14.17 4.84 -5.47
N LYS A 210 -13.86 3.85 -4.63
CA LYS A 210 -13.36 4.02 -3.27
C LYS A 210 -11.90 3.58 -3.15
N GLN A 211 -11.16 4.27 -2.30
CA GLN A 211 -9.79 3.90 -1.98
C GLN A 211 -9.75 2.52 -1.29
N SER A 212 -8.87 1.67 -1.78
CA SER A 212 -8.56 0.34 -1.24
C SER A 212 -7.04 0.13 -1.16
N SER A 213 -6.61 -0.83 -0.34
CA SER A 213 -5.23 -1.33 -0.28
C SER A 213 -4.71 -1.82 -1.63
N LEU A 214 -5.59 -2.30 -2.52
CA LEU A 214 -5.23 -2.75 -3.87
C LEU A 214 -4.67 -1.62 -4.75
N HIS A 215 -5.05 -0.35 -4.48
CA HIS A 215 -4.45 0.81 -5.15
C HIS A 215 -2.96 0.99 -4.82
N SER A 216 -2.42 0.19 -3.90
CA SER A 216 -1.03 0.16 -3.49
C SER A 216 -0.40 -1.22 -3.67
N PHE A 217 -1.05 -2.10 -4.46
CA PHE A 217 -0.65 -3.50 -4.67
C PHE A 217 -0.56 -4.29 -3.37
N ILE A 218 -1.46 -3.99 -2.42
CA ILE A 218 -1.55 -4.70 -1.15
C ILE A 218 -2.83 -5.51 -1.14
N ILE A 219 -2.71 -6.82 -0.97
CA ILE A 219 -3.82 -7.74 -0.80
C ILE A 219 -4.06 -7.89 0.71
N ASP A 220 -5.21 -7.42 1.20
CA ASP A 220 -5.65 -7.69 2.57
C ASP A 220 -6.18 -9.13 2.62
N SER A 221 -5.67 -9.95 3.55
CA SER A 221 -6.10 -11.33 3.73
C SER A 221 -7.63 -11.52 3.90
N ARG A 222 -8.36 -10.52 4.40
CA ARG A 222 -9.84 -10.59 4.49
C ARG A 222 -10.55 -10.36 3.17
N GLU A 223 -9.92 -9.62 2.27
CA GLU A 223 -10.43 -9.29 0.94
C GLU A 223 -9.94 -10.30 -0.10
N PHE A 224 -9.17 -11.32 0.30
CA PHE A 224 -8.56 -12.26 -0.62
C PHE A 224 -9.60 -13.02 -1.46
N ASN A 225 -10.71 -13.43 -0.85
CA ASN A 225 -11.80 -14.08 -1.58
C ASN A 225 -12.43 -13.15 -2.63
N ASP A 226 -12.54 -11.85 -2.33
CA ASP A 226 -13.07 -10.88 -3.29
C ASP A 226 -12.11 -10.70 -4.48
N VAL A 227 -10.80 -10.82 -4.24
CA VAL A 227 -9.77 -10.80 -5.29
C VAL A 227 -9.81 -12.08 -6.12
N THR A 228 -9.94 -13.26 -5.50
CA THR A 228 -9.94 -14.54 -6.24
C THR A 228 -11.18 -14.72 -7.11
N ILE A 229 -12.33 -14.17 -6.73
CA ILE A 229 -13.54 -14.23 -7.56
C ILE A 229 -13.34 -13.60 -8.96
N LEU A 230 -12.36 -12.70 -9.11
CA LEU A 230 -11.99 -12.09 -10.40
C LEU A 230 -11.37 -13.07 -11.40
N PHE A 231 -10.96 -14.25 -10.92
CA PHE A 231 -10.27 -15.27 -11.69
C PHE A 231 -11.20 -16.44 -12.04
N PRO A 232 -10.93 -17.18 -13.12
CA PRO A 232 -11.62 -18.44 -13.40
C PRO A 232 -11.28 -19.51 -12.34
N PRO A 233 -12.13 -20.54 -12.15
CA PRO A 233 -11.99 -21.51 -11.05
C PRO A 233 -10.59 -22.14 -10.90
N GLU A 234 -9.96 -22.51 -12.01
CA GLU A 234 -8.61 -23.09 -12.05
C GLU A 234 -7.53 -22.18 -11.42
N ASP A 235 -7.59 -20.88 -11.71
CA ASP A 235 -6.68 -19.87 -11.17
C ASP A 235 -6.97 -19.56 -9.69
N ARG A 236 -8.21 -19.76 -9.24
CA ARG A 236 -8.59 -19.55 -7.82
C ARG A 236 -7.91 -20.53 -6.91
N ASP A 237 -7.85 -21.80 -7.30
CA ASP A 237 -7.22 -22.85 -6.52
C ASP A 237 -5.70 -22.63 -6.43
N GLU A 238 -5.08 -22.21 -7.53
CA GLU A 238 -3.66 -21.83 -7.55
C GLU A 238 -3.38 -20.62 -6.65
N LEU A 239 -4.18 -19.55 -6.75
CA LEU A 239 -4.03 -18.36 -5.90
C LEU A 239 -4.20 -18.70 -4.42
N LYS A 240 -5.18 -19.55 -4.09
CA LYS A 240 -5.39 -20.02 -2.72
C LYS A 240 -4.19 -20.80 -2.20
N LYS A 241 -3.62 -21.69 -3.03
CA LYS A 241 -2.39 -22.42 -2.71
C LYS A 241 -1.21 -21.46 -2.46
N LEU A 242 -1.02 -20.46 -3.32
CA LEU A 242 0.01 -19.43 -3.13
C LEU A 242 -0.20 -18.64 -1.82
N LEU A 243 -1.45 -18.33 -1.47
CA LEU A 243 -1.76 -17.71 -0.18
C LEU A 243 -1.45 -18.63 0.99
N ASP A 244 -1.81 -19.91 0.91
CA ASP A 244 -1.55 -20.89 1.96
C ASP A 244 -0.04 -21.09 2.15
N GLU A 245 0.73 -21.19 1.06
CA GLU A 245 2.19 -21.23 1.08
C GLU A 245 2.78 -19.96 1.70
N ALA A 246 2.30 -18.77 1.30
CA ALA A 246 2.69 -17.52 1.93
C ALA A 246 2.30 -17.50 3.42
N ASN A 247 1.22 -18.15 3.83
CA ASN A 247 0.82 -18.24 5.22
C ASN A 247 1.67 -19.23 6.04
N LEU A 248 2.11 -20.33 5.42
CA LEU A 248 2.95 -21.39 5.99
C LEU A 248 4.43 -21.00 6.10
N ALA A 249 4.92 -20.13 5.22
CA ALA A 249 6.33 -19.72 5.17
C ALA A 249 6.83 -18.94 6.41
N SER A 250 5.97 -18.63 7.39
CA SER A 250 6.44 -18.10 8.67
C SER A 250 6.97 -19.24 9.52
N THR A 251 8.24 -19.15 9.95
CA THR A 251 8.83 -20.05 10.96
C THR A 251 7.85 -20.29 12.09
N GLU A 252 7.67 -21.54 12.51
CA GLU A 252 6.77 -21.86 13.61
C GLU A 252 7.38 -21.34 14.93
N TYR A 253 6.95 -20.16 15.35
CA TYR A 253 7.35 -19.59 16.63
C TYR A 253 6.58 -20.25 17.76
N ARG A 254 7.31 -20.80 18.73
CA ARG A 254 6.76 -21.28 19.99
C ARG A 254 7.47 -20.61 21.16
N LEU A 255 6.69 -20.38 22.22
CA LEU A 255 7.23 -20.05 23.54
C LEU A 255 7.93 -21.29 24.09
N GLN A 256 8.98 -21.09 24.88
CA GLN A 256 9.63 -22.20 25.57
C GLN A 256 8.69 -22.74 26.67
N ASP A 257 8.81 -24.02 26.99
CA ASP A 257 7.92 -24.68 27.95
C ASP A 257 7.88 -23.94 29.30
N TRP A 258 9.03 -23.48 29.79
CA TRP A 258 9.10 -22.71 31.03
C TRP A 258 8.39 -21.35 30.93
N GLN A 259 8.43 -20.66 29.78
CA GLN A 259 7.71 -19.40 29.57
C GLN A 259 6.20 -19.65 29.63
N THR A 260 5.78 -20.73 28.98
CA THR A 260 4.38 -21.20 29.00
C THR A 260 3.95 -21.56 30.42
N ASN A 261 4.80 -22.25 31.20
CA ASN A 261 4.53 -22.59 32.59
C ASN A 261 4.38 -21.34 33.48
N VAL A 262 5.23 -20.33 33.30
CA VAL A 262 5.11 -19.04 34.00
C VAL A 262 3.79 -18.37 33.65
N ILE A 263 3.40 -18.33 32.38
CA ILE A 263 2.12 -17.74 31.96
C ILE A 263 0.94 -18.55 32.54
N ASN A 264 1.00 -19.88 32.50
CA ASN A 264 -0.02 -20.79 33.02
C ASN A 264 -0.20 -20.66 34.54
N TYR A 265 0.87 -20.37 35.27
CA TYR A 265 0.80 -20.13 36.71
C TYR A 265 -0.27 -19.08 37.07
N TYR A 266 -0.38 -18.04 36.23
CA TYR A 266 -1.39 -16.98 36.40
C TYR A 266 -2.82 -17.37 36.01
N GLU A 267 -3.05 -18.53 35.37
CA GLU A 267 -4.41 -19.06 35.16
C GLU A 267 -5.08 -19.43 36.48
N SER A 268 -4.29 -19.86 37.46
CA SER A 268 -4.76 -20.23 38.80
C SER A 268 -4.91 -19.03 39.74
N ILE A 269 -4.61 -17.81 39.25
CA ILE A 269 -4.61 -16.59 40.05
C ILE A 269 -5.88 -15.79 39.78
N SER A 270 -6.77 -15.81 40.77
CA SER A 270 -8.11 -15.22 40.73
C SER A 270 -8.17 -13.74 41.13
N SER A 271 -7.07 -13.15 41.62
CA SER A 271 -7.06 -11.76 42.14
C SER A 271 -5.69 -11.11 42.21
N VAL A 272 -5.65 -9.78 42.24
CA VAL A 272 -4.43 -9.00 42.59
C VAL A 272 -3.92 -9.38 43.97
N ASP A 273 -4.84 -9.62 44.93
CA ASP A 273 -4.47 -10.02 46.28
C ASP A 273 -3.95 -11.45 46.34
N ASP A 274 -4.33 -12.33 45.41
CA ASP A 274 -3.70 -13.64 45.23
C ASP A 274 -2.33 -13.51 44.56
N VAL A 275 -2.17 -12.62 43.57
CA VAL A 275 -0.86 -12.28 42.98
C VAL A 275 0.11 -11.81 44.06
N TYR A 276 -0.33 -10.90 44.95
CA TYR A 276 0.47 -10.41 46.07
C TYR A 276 0.65 -11.42 47.20
N ARG A 277 -0.39 -12.18 47.58
CA ARG A 277 -0.30 -13.21 48.65
C ARG A 277 0.59 -14.38 48.26
N ARG A 278 0.53 -14.81 47.01
CA ARG A 278 1.41 -15.86 46.51
C ARG A 278 2.85 -15.37 46.38
N GLY A 279 3.06 -14.06 46.36
CA GLY A 279 4.36 -13.46 46.49
C GLY A 279 5.25 -13.71 45.27
N TRP A 280 6.15 -12.76 45.06
CA TRP A 280 7.22 -12.88 44.07
C TRP A 280 8.01 -14.18 44.23
N ASP A 281 8.35 -14.52 45.48
CA ASP A 281 9.30 -15.58 45.83
C ASP A 281 8.83 -17.00 45.47
N ASN A 282 7.51 -17.25 45.33
CA ASN A 282 6.99 -18.56 44.93
C ASN A 282 7.04 -18.82 43.41
N ILE A 283 7.34 -17.81 42.60
CA ILE A 283 7.55 -18.00 41.15
C ILE A 283 8.98 -18.53 40.89
N PHE A 284 9.92 -18.27 41.80
CA PHE A 284 11.34 -18.65 41.68
C PHE A 284 11.60 -20.12 42.03
N THR A 285 10.62 -20.82 42.60
CA THR A 285 10.72 -22.23 42.96
C THR A 285 10.20 -23.18 41.87
N LEU A 286 9.70 -22.64 40.75
CA LEU A 286 9.05 -23.43 39.68
C LEU A 286 9.97 -24.33 38.86
N GLU A 287 11.28 -24.28 39.03
CA GLU A 287 12.24 -25.39 38.82
C GLU A 287 13.64 -24.85 39.14
N GLY A 288 14.41 -25.60 39.92
CA GLY A 288 15.64 -25.14 40.59
C GLY A 288 16.60 -24.33 39.72
N ILE A 289 17.04 -23.19 40.27
CA ILE A 289 18.07 -22.28 39.73
C ILE A 289 17.78 -21.87 38.29
N ALA A 290 16.88 -20.90 38.15
CA ALA A 290 16.56 -20.32 36.86
C ALA A 290 17.80 -19.60 36.26
N PRO A 291 18.20 -19.92 35.01
CA PRO A 291 19.23 -19.17 34.28
C PRO A 291 18.95 -17.67 34.25
N GLU A 292 19.99 -16.86 34.09
CA GLU A 292 19.90 -15.41 33.83
C GLU A 292 18.82 -15.14 32.76
N GLY A 293 17.82 -14.29 33.08
CA GLY A 293 16.69 -13.97 32.19
C GLY A 293 15.33 -14.57 32.57
N HIS A 294 15.28 -15.69 33.31
CA HIS A 294 13.99 -16.25 33.79
C HIS A 294 13.32 -15.33 34.84
N GLN A 295 14.14 -14.70 35.68
CA GLN A 295 13.68 -13.78 36.71
C GLN A 295 13.05 -12.52 36.10
N ASP A 296 13.67 -11.98 35.05
CA ASP A 296 13.18 -10.80 34.33
C ASP A 296 11.90 -11.09 33.56
N PHE A 297 11.80 -12.26 32.95
CA PHE A 297 10.56 -12.69 32.30
C PHE A 297 9.43 -12.87 33.32
N SER A 298 9.69 -13.58 34.42
CA SER A 298 8.70 -13.79 35.50
C SER A 298 8.25 -12.46 36.10
N ARG A 299 9.19 -11.55 36.33
CA ARG A 299 8.95 -10.17 36.73
C ARG A 299 7.99 -9.45 35.82
N PHE A 300 8.30 -9.53 34.53
CA PHE A 300 7.50 -8.91 33.52
C PHE A 300 6.07 -9.45 33.52
N ILE A 301 5.88 -10.77 33.56
CA ILE A 301 4.53 -11.37 33.57
C ILE A 301 3.75 -10.93 34.81
N PHE A 302 4.41 -10.88 35.98
CA PHE A 302 3.82 -10.36 37.21
C PHE A 302 3.35 -8.91 37.05
N ASP A 303 4.24 -8.03 36.60
CA ASP A 303 3.96 -6.60 36.45
C ASP A 303 2.83 -6.37 35.43
N PHE A 304 2.86 -7.11 34.32
CA PHE A 304 1.80 -7.11 33.30
C PHE A 304 0.44 -7.49 33.88
N MET A 305 0.35 -8.63 34.56
CA MET A 305 -0.93 -9.11 35.11
C MET A 305 -1.46 -8.14 36.17
N ASN A 306 -0.59 -7.66 37.05
CA ASN A 306 -0.94 -6.69 38.08
C ASN A 306 -1.48 -5.38 37.47
N ASP A 307 -0.84 -4.86 36.42
CA ASP A 307 -1.30 -3.66 35.73
C ASP A 307 -2.65 -3.85 35.05
N ILE A 308 -2.89 -5.02 34.42
CA ILE A 308 -4.21 -5.36 33.86
C ILE A 308 -5.27 -5.36 34.95
N PHE A 309 -5.08 -6.09 36.05
CA PHE A 309 -6.10 -6.13 37.10
C PHE A 309 -6.32 -4.75 37.74
N ARG A 310 -5.25 -3.96 37.98
CA ARG A 310 -5.37 -2.59 38.48
C ARG A 310 -6.18 -1.72 37.55
N PHE A 311 -6.01 -1.87 36.24
CA PHE A 311 -6.80 -1.17 35.25
C PHE A 311 -8.29 -1.53 35.38
N TYR A 312 -8.63 -2.81 35.43
CA TYR A 312 -10.03 -3.25 35.58
C TYR A 312 -10.64 -2.79 36.91
N LYS A 313 -9.89 -2.84 38.00
CA LYS A 313 -10.32 -2.32 39.31
C LYS A 313 -10.57 -0.82 39.30
N GLN A 314 -9.76 -0.05 38.56
CA GLN A 314 -9.85 1.40 38.49
C GLN A 314 -10.99 1.88 37.59
N TYR A 315 -11.20 1.22 36.44
CA TYR A 315 -12.12 1.68 35.39
C TYR A 315 -13.36 0.80 35.23
N GLY A 316 -13.47 -0.27 36.01
CA GLY A 316 -14.64 -1.14 36.06
C GLY A 316 -15.48 -0.96 37.32
N GLN A 317 -16.69 -1.48 37.27
CA GLN A 317 -17.55 -1.68 38.43
C GLN A 317 -17.35 -3.08 38.98
N GLN A 318 -17.19 -3.19 40.29
CA GLN A 318 -17.18 -4.48 40.96
C GLN A 318 -18.57 -5.09 40.90
N LYS A 319 -18.68 -6.32 40.39
CA LYS A 319 -19.94 -7.08 40.39
C LYS A 319 -19.90 -8.19 41.43
N GLY A 320 -20.96 -8.25 42.25
CA GLY A 320 -21.17 -9.30 43.25
C GLY A 320 -20.22 -9.26 44.45
N GLN A 321 -20.22 -10.36 45.21
CA GLN A 321 -19.27 -10.61 46.30
C GLN A 321 -18.07 -11.36 45.72
N GLY A 322 -17.06 -10.63 45.23
CA GLY A 322 -15.88 -11.21 44.61
C GLY A 322 -15.01 -10.20 43.87
N GLN A 323 -13.96 -10.66 43.19
CA GLN A 323 -13.09 -9.83 42.34
C GLN A 323 -13.48 -9.90 40.86
N GLU A 324 -14.77 -9.67 40.58
CA GLU A 324 -15.26 -9.53 39.22
C GLU A 324 -15.37 -8.05 38.87
N PHE A 325 -14.70 -7.64 37.80
CA PHE A 325 -14.67 -6.25 37.36
C PHE A 325 -15.21 -6.13 35.95
N GLU A 326 -16.31 -5.40 35.79
CA GLU A 326 -16.86 -5.06 34.48
C GLU A 326 -16.45 -3.66 34.08
N LEU A 327 -15.74 -3.51 32.97
CA LEU A 327 -15.39 -2.20 32.45
C LEU A 327 -16.64 -1.40 32.12
N LEU A 328 -16.64 -0.14 32.53
CA LEU A 328 -17.73 0.78 32.22
C LEU A 328 -17.89 0.93 30.70
N ASP A 329 -19.13 0.94 30.22
CA ASP A 329 -19.39 1.28 28.83
C ASP A 329 -18.93 2.71 28.52
N GLY A 330 -18.38 2.90 27.31
CA GLY A 330 -18.05 4.22 26.80
C GLY A 330 -16.80 4.88 27.40
N LEU A 331 -15.82 4.09 27.89
CA LEU A 331 -14.52 4.61 28.31
C LEU A 331 -13.91 5.56 27.27
N SER A 332 -13.12 6.52 27.75
CA SER A 332 -12.46 7.48 26.87
C SER A 332 -11.42 6.79 25.97
N GLU A 333 -11.13 7.36 24.79
CA GLU A 333 -10.07 6.85 23.89
C GLU A 333 -8.73 6.75 24.61
N ARG A 334 -8.42 7.77 25.42
CA ARG A 334 -7.21 7.79 26.25
C ARG A 334 -7.18 6.66 27.28
N THR A 335 -8.34 6.21 27.76
CA THR A 335 -8.44 5.09 28.71
C THR A 335 -8.17 3.77 28.02
N TYR A 336 -8.73 3.53 26.83
CA TYR A 336 -8.37 2.35 26.04
C TYR A 336 -6.90 2.36 25.64
N LEU A 337 -6.37 3.50 25.19
CA LEU A 337 -4.93 3.62 24.89
C LEU A 337 -4.06 3.31 26.12
N ARG A 338 -4.48 3.68 27.33
CA ARG A 338 -3.76 3.28 28.55
C ARG A 338 -3.75 1.76 28.76
N LEU A 339 -4.88 1.08 28.52
CA LEU A 339 -4.94 -0.38 28.58
C LEU A 339 -3.98 -1.01 27.57
N TRP A 340 -4.02 -0.53 26.33
CA TRP A 340 -3.13 -1.03 25.30
C TRP A 340 -1.67 -0.70 25.55
N ASN A 341 -1.36 0.45 26.17
CA ASN A 341 0.00 0.76 26.59
C ASN A 341 0.53 -0.19 27.69
N ILE A 342 -0.33 -0.72 28.57
CA ILE A 342 0.08 -1.80 29.49
C ILE A 342 0.56 -3.01 28.69
N ILE A 343 -0.15 -3.31 27.60
CA ILE A 343 0.17 -4.45 26.75
C ILE A 343 1.36 -4.17 25.84
N PHE A 344 1.48 -2.97 25.27
CA PHE A 344 2.62 -2.59 24.44
C PHE A 344 3.92 -2.54 25.23
N LYS A 345 3.88 -2.27 26.55
CA LYS A 345 5.04 -2.46 27.42
C LYS A 345 5.57 -3.90 27.42
N ALA A 346 4.74 -4.90 27.11
CA ALA A 346 5.19 -6.28 26.92
C ALA A 346 6.20 -6.44 25.78
N LEU A 347 6.13 -5.57 24.77
CA LEU A 347 7.11 -5.51 23.70
C LEU A 347 8.49 -5.01 24.18
N TRP A 348 8.62 -4.53 25.42
CA TRP A 348 9.75 -3.70 25.86
C TRP A 348 10.70 -4.30 26.90
N ILE A 349 10.45 -5.50 27.42
CA ILE A 349 11.44 -6.21 28.27
C ILE A 349 12.81 -6.13 27.58
N ASN A 350 13.82 -5.43 28.11
CA ASN A 350 15.14 -5.32 27.46
C ASN A 350 15.10 -4.71 26.02
N GLY A 351 14.64 -3.46 25.91
CA GLY A 351 14.51 -2.66 24.66
C GLY A 351 15.81 -2.35 23.88
N GLU A 352 16.80 -3.25 23.88
CA GLU A 352 18.03 -3.10 23.10
C GLU A 352 17.85 -3.47 21.62
N VAL A 353 16.92 -4.37 21.32
CA VAL A 353 16.66 -4.88 19.95
C VAL A 353 15.55 -4.08 19.27
N LEU A 354 14.46 -3.83 19.99
CA LEU A 354 13.28 -3.14 19.48
C LEU A 354 13.07 -1.81 20.20
N LYS A 355 12.70 -0.80 19.42
CA LYS A 355 12.27 0.51 19.88
C LYS A 355 10.80 0.78 19.44
N LEU A 356 10.04 1.55 20.22
CA LEU A 356 8.63 1.87 20.14
C LEU A 356 8.61 3.34 20.51
N ASP A 357 8.25 4.15 19.55
CA ASP A 357 7.92 5.54 19.79
C ASP A 357 6.40 5.63 19.81
N GLU A 358 5.83 6.01 20.96
CA GLU A 358 4.38 6.15 21.18
C GLU A 358 3.90 7.60 20.98
N GLY A 359 2.67 7.76 20.53
CA GLY A 359 2.03 9.03 20.26
C GLY A 359 1.87 9.29 18.77
N GLU A 360 1.21 10.39 18.41
CA GLU A 360 0.90 10.74 17.01
C GLU A 360 2.18 11.13 16.24
N ILE A 361 3.00 10.14 15.86
CA ILE A 361 4.36 10.30 15.33
C ILE A 361 4.35 10.10 13.81
N SER A 362 5.19 10.86 13.10
CA SER A 362 5.32 10.73 11.66
C SER A 362 6.34 9.64 11.28
N SER A 363 5.92 8.64 10.51
CA SER A 363 6.81 7.62 9.95
C SER A 363 7.85 8.24 9.03
N SER A 364 9.12 8.00 9.36
CA SER A 364 10.28 8.37 8.55
C SER A 364 10.30 7.61 7.23
N ALA A 365 9.83 6.36 7.20
CA ALA A 365 9.70 5.58 5.96
C ALA A 365 8.70 6.22 4.98
N SER A 366 7.52 6.58 5.50
CA SER A 366 6.50 7.30 4.73
C SER A 366 7.00 8.67 4.27
N ALA A 367 7.75 9.38 5.11
CA ALA A 367 8.35 10.65 4.76
C ALA A 367 9.41 10.46 3.66
N CYS A 368 10.27 9.45 3.75
CA CYS A 368 11.29 9.13 2.76
C CYS A 368 10.66 8.92 1.39
N ARG A 369 9.63 8.07 1.29
CA ARG A 369 8.88 7.87 0.03
C ARG A 369 8.32 9.17 -0.53
N ARG A 370 7.59 9.94 0.29
CA ARG A 370 6.95 11.20 -0.15
C ARG A 370 7.96 12.23 -0.65
N ASN A 371 9.17 12.21 -0.12
CA ASN A 371 10.23 13.15 -0.42
C ASN A 371 11.27 12.60 -1.41
N GLY A 372 11.13 11.36 -1.90
CA GLY A 372 12.15 10.70 -2.73
C GLY A 372 12.40 11.38 -4.09
N VAL A 373 11.46 12.20 -4.55
CA VAL A 373 11.54 12.94 -5.82
C VAL A 373 11.49 14.47 -5.63
N ARG A 374 11.74 14.95 -4.40
CA ARG A 374 11.68 16.38 -4.09
C ARG A 374 12.92 17.12 -4.59
N SER A 375 12.78 18.40 -4.92
CA SER A 375 13.91 19.31 -5.12
C SER A 375 14.21 20.14 -3.85
N LEU A 376 15.23 21.00 -3.90
CA LEU A 376 15.59 21.88 -2.78
C LEU A 376 14.54 22.98 -2.55
N GLU A 377 13.81 23.37 -3.59
CA GLU A 377 12.74 24.37 -3.52
C GLU A 377 11.45 23.82 -2.92
N ASP A 378 11.28 22.48 -2.92
CA ASP A 378 10.10 21.82 -2.37
C ASP A 378 10.15 21.76 -0.84
N ARG A 379 9.05 22.20 -0.20
CA ARG A 379 8.85 21.99 1.24
C ARG A 379 8.80 20.49 1.54
N GLN A 380 9.62 20.05 2.50
CA GLN A 380 9.62 18.66 2.96
C GLN A 380 8.23 18.26 3.50
N SER A 381 7.70 17.15 2.98
CA SER A 381 6.44 16.58 3.43
C SER A 381 6.67 15.64 4.62
N GLY A 382 5.85 15.74 5.66
CA GLY A 382 5.84 14.76 6.74
C GLY A 382 5.37 13.38 6.27
N GLY A 383 5.65 12.34 7.05
CA GLY A 383 5.17 10.97 6.80
C GLY A 383 3.68 10.76 7.12
N HIS A 384 3.21 9.51 7.07
CA HIS A 384 1.96 9.15 7.74
C HIS A 384 2.14 9.34 9.25
N LYS A 385 1.16 9.98 9.88
CA LYS A 385 1.11 10.07 11.33
C LYS A 385 0.42 8.84 11.88
N ILE A 386 1.09 8.08 12.74
CA ILE A 386 0.64 6.80 13.30
C ILE A 386 0.76 6.86 14.83
N ASP A 387 -0.06 6.11 15.56
CA ASP A 387 -0.13 6.17 17.04
C ASP A 387 1.05 5.51 17.74
N GLY A 388 1.74 4.60 17.06
CA GLY A 388 2.99 4.02 17.52
C GLY A 388 3.85 3.49 16.38
N ILE A 389 5.17 3.61 16.51
CA ILE A 389 6.14 3.13 15.51
C ILE A 389 7.12 2.19 16.16
N LEU A 390 7.24 0.98 15.60
CA LEU A 390 8.25 0.00 15.99
C LEU A 390 9.47 0.11 15.09
N THR A 391 10.64 0.10 15.70
CA THR A 391 11.94 0.32 15.05
C THR A 391 12.91 -0.77 15.51
N ALA A 392 13.58 -1.42 14.57
CA ALA A 392 14.75 -2.23 14.86
C ALA A 392 15.87 -1.29 15.32
N ALA A 393 16.20 -1.29 16.60
CA ALA A 393 16.99 -0.23 17.25
C ALA A 393 18.40 -0.13 16.66
N LYS A 394 19.09 -1.27 16.53
CA LYS A 394 20.44 -1.35 15.95
C LYS A 394 20.44 -1.08 14.45
N ALA A 395 19.46 -1.62 13.73
CA ALA A 395 19.25 -1.38 12.29
C ALA A 395 18.78 0.06 11.97
N LYS A 396 18.37 0.84 12.97
CA LYS A 396 17.79 2.20 12.86
C LYS A 396 16.72 2.29 11.77
N THR A 397 15.84 1.30 11.72
CA THR A 397 14.86 1.14 10.64
C THR A 397 13.51 0.76 11.21
N GLU A 398 12.47 1.49 10.78
CA GLU A 398 11.08 1.21 11.13
C GLU A 398 10.67 -0.16 10.57
N ILE A 399 10.11 -1.02 11.41
CA ILE A 399 9.66 -2.37 11.06
C ILE A 399 8.23 -2.64 11.54
N GLY A 400 7.55 -1.64 12.10
CA GLY A 400 6.15 -1.80 12.44
C GLY A 400 5.39 -0.54 12.85
N ALA A 401 4.07 -0.68 12.92
CA ALA A 401 3.13 0.42 13.12
C ALA A 401 1.94 0.01 14.01
N ILE A 402 1.45 0.94 14.83
CA ILE A 402 0.29 0.76 15.70
C ILE A 402 -0.75 1.84 15.38
N GLU A 403 -1.99 1.45 15.08
CA GLU A 403 -3.13 2.36 15.01
C GLU A 403 -4.20 1.98 16.03
N GLY A 404 -4.70 2.97 16.76
CA GLY A 404 -5.70 2.83 17.82
C GLY A 404 -6.99 3.59 17.53
N GLY A 405 -8.11 2.90 17.69
CA GLY A 405 -9.45 3.47 17.64
C GLY A 405 -10.18 3.38 18.97
N LYS A 406 -10.88 4.47 19.35
CA LYS A 406 -11.75 4.50 20.54
C LYS A 406 -12.85 3.43 20.54
N LYS A 407 -13.52 3.24 19.40
CA LYS A 407 -14.76 2.46 19.32
C LYS A 407 -14.53 1.20 18.52
N ASN A 408 -14.91 0.05 19.10
CA ASN A 408 -15.12 -1.18 18.36
C ASN A 408 -16.43 -1.07 17.57
N GLU A 409 -16.39 -0.42 16.41
CA GLU A 409 -17.52 -0.37 15.46
C GLU A 409 -17.61 -1.65 14.63
N SER A 410 -17.10 -2.78 15.16
CA SER A 410 -16.91 -4.06 14.48
C SER A 410 -15.92 -3.99 13.30
N SER A 411 -15.75 -5.12 12.60
CA SER A 411 -14.87 -5.24 11.44
C SER A 411 -15.26 -4.36 10.24
N TYR A 412 -16.46 -3.79 10.25
CA TYR A 412 -17.01 -2.95 9.18
C TYR A 412 -17.03 -1.45 9.52
N GLY A 413 -16.53 -1.07 10.70
CA GLY A 413 -16.43 0.33 11.11
C GLY A 413 -15.58 1.16 10.16
N THR A 414 -16.06 2.32 9.74
CA THR A 414 -15.35 3.15 8.74
C THR A 414 -13.98 3.59 9.25
N LYS A 415 -13.86 3.93 10.54
CA LYS A 415 -12.57 4.27 11.16
C LYS A 415 -11.61 3.08 11.09
N TYR A 416 -12.05 1.89 11.52
CA TYR A 416 -11.24 0.68 11.52
C TYR A 416 -10.78 0.25 10.11
N LEU A 417 -11.65 0.34 9.10
CA LEU A 417 -11.28 0.09 7.70
C LEU A 417 -10.25 1.12 7.20
N THR A 418 -10.45 2.40 7.52
CA THR A 418 -9.54 3.48 7.14
C THR A 418 -8.17 3.33 7.79
N ASP A 419 -8.14 3.02 9.08
CA ASP A 419 -6.92 2.79 9.86
C ASP A 419 -6.19 1.53 9.36
N GLY A 420 -6.94 0.48 8.98
CA GLY A 420 -6.38 -0.70 8.32
C GLY A 420 -5.63 -0.37 7.03
N VAL A 421 -6.24 0.40 6.11
CA VAL A 421 -5.60 0.83 4.86
C VAL A 421 -4.39 1.73 5.13
N LYS A 422 -4.49 2.63 6.10
CA LYS A 422 -3.40 3.53 6.51
C LYS A 422 -2.20 2.76 7.07
N THR A 423 -2.45 1.77 7.94
CA THR A 423 -1.44 0.88 8.50
C THR A 423 -0.80 0.06 7.39
N ALA A 424 -1.58 -0.55 6.50
CA ALA A 424 -1.07 -1.34 5.37
C ALA A 424 -0.09 -0.53 4.50
N LYS A 425 -0.47 0.69 4.13
CA LYS A 425 0.38 1.59 3.35
C LYS A 425 1.65 2.01 4.09
N THR A 426 1.55 2.22 5.40
CA THR A 426 2.70 2.60 6.23
C THR A 426 3.67 1.45 6.40
N LEU A 427 3.15 0.24 6.64
CA LEU A 427 3.95 -0.98 6.67
C LEU A 427 4.64 -1.23 5.34
N LYS A 428 3.96 -1.01 4.21
CA LYS A 428 4.60 -1.06 2.90
C LYS A 428 5.75 -0.06 2.78
N ASP A 429 5.55 1.18 3.19
CA ASP A 429 6.60 2.20 3.16
C ASP A 429 7.81 1.79 4.04
N MET A 430 7.57 1.20 5.23
CA MET A 430 8.60 0.65 6.13
C MET A 430 9.35 -0.53 5.50
N PHE A 431 8.61 -1.46 4.89
CA PHE A 431 9.16 -2.60 4.16
C PHE A 431 10.10 -2.14 3.03
N ASP A 432 9.63 -1.24 2.18
CA ASP A 432 10.41 -0.72 1.04
C ASP A 432 11.68 -0.01 1.51
N MET A 433 11.61 0.73 2.62
CA MET A 433 12.78 1.39 3.23
C MET A 433 13.79 0.37 3.78
N ALA A 434 13.33 -0.68 4.46
CA ALA A 434 14.19 -1.73 4.99
C ALA A 434 14.92 -2.49 3.86
N CYS A 435 14.21 -2.88 2.80
CA CYS A 435 14.82 -3.48 1.61
C CYS A 435 15.84 -2.54 0.96
N SER A 436 15.51 -1.25 0.82
CA SER A 436 16.41 -0.27 0.21
C SER A 436 17.71 -0.11 1.01
N LYS A 437 17.63 -0.12 2.35
CA LYS A 437 18.81 -0.04 3.21
C LYS A 437 19.67 -1.30 3.17
N ALA A 438 19.07 -2.48 3.10
CA ALA A 438 19.81 -3.73 2.94
C ALA A 438 20.49 -3.79 1.55
N ALA A 439 19.81 -3.32 0.51
CA ALA A 439 20.33 -3.27 -0.85
C ALA A 439 21.54 -2.35 -1.01
N LEU A 440 21.66 -1.28 -0.20
CA LEU A 440 22.88 -0.45 -0.13
C LEU A 440 24.14 -1.28 0.15
N ASN A 441 23.99 -2.45 0.77
CA ASN A 441 25.06 -3.38 1.11
C ASN A 441 24.96 -4.70 0.34
N GLY A 442 24.28 -4.71 -0.82
CA GLY A 442 24.19 -5.87 -1.70
C GLY A 442 23.27 -7.00 -1.21
N ASN A 443 22.51 -6.80 -0.14
CA ASN A 443 21.60 -7.81 0.41
C ASN A 443 20.18 -7.63 -0.13
N LEU A 444 19.67 -8.64 -0.82
CA LEU A 444 18.30 -8.69 -1.35
C LEU A 444 17.40 -9.48 -0.41
N ILE A 445 16.79 -8.80 0.56
CA ILE A 445 16.01 -9.44 1.64
C ILE A 445 14.50 -9.47 1.39
N LYS A 446 14.04 -9.16 0.17
CA LYS A 446 12.61 -8.96 -0.13
C LYS A 446 11.74 -10.18 0.21
N ASN A 447 12.26 -11.38 0.02
CA ASN A 447 11.50 -12.62 0.29
C ASN A 447 11.54 -13.03 1.77
N ASP A 448 12.54 -12.56 2.52
CA ASP A 448 12.78 -12.95 3.91
C ASP A 448 12.30 -11.89 4.91
N LEU A 449 11.96 -10.69 4.44
CA LEU A 449 11.53 -9.58 5.26
C LEU A 449 10.04 -9.71 5.61
N GLU A 450 9.71 -9.51 6.88
CA GLU A 450 8.37 -9.23 7.35
C GLU A 450 8.39 -7.93 8.17
N VAL A 451 7.34 -7.12 8.07
CA VAL A 451 7.10 -5.97 8.95
C VAL A 451 5.73 -6.13 9.58
N TYR A 452 5.50 -5.49 10.72
CA TYR A 452 4.43 -5.92 11.62
C TYR A 452 3.56 -4.76 12.08
N GLY A 453 2.29 -5.03 12.37
CA GLY A 453 1.42 -3.99 12.89
C GLY A 453 0.37 -4.46 13.86
N TYR A 454 -0.18 -3.49 14.57
CA TYR A 454 -1.26 -3.68 15.52
C TYR A 454 -2.40 -2.74 15.18
N LEU A 455 -3.59 -3.30 15.00
CA LEU A 455 -4.82 -2.54 14.86
C LEU A 455 -5.64 -2.74 16.11
N VAL A 456 -5.85 -1.65 16.84
CA VAL A 456 -6.56 -1.66 18.11
C VAL A 456 -7.87 -0.90 17.96
N SER A 457 -8.95 -1.44 18.53
CA SER A 457 -10.28 -0.83 18.46
C SER A 457 -11.09 -1.15 19.71
N GLY A 458 -11.17 -0.20 20.66
CA GLY A 458 -11.78 -0.47 21.97
C GLY A 458 -11.02 -1.56 22.73
N LEU A 459 -11.68 -2.71 22.97
CA LEU A 459 -11.07 -3.91 23.57
C LEU A 459 -10.54 -4.92 22.54
N ARG A 460 -10.77 -4.67 21.25
CA ARG A 460 -10.28 -5.51 20.17
C ARG A 460 -8.85 -5.18 19.83
N ILE A 461 -8.05 -6.21 19.58
CA ILE A 461 -6.77 -6.10 18.90
C ILE A 461 -6.70 -7.07 17.75
N GLU A 462 -5.96 -6.66 16.74
CA GLU A 462 -5.60 -7.47 15.62
C GLU A 462 -4.12 -7.31 15.29
N PHE A 463 -3.46 -8.45 15.14
CA PHE A 463 -2.04 -8.56 14.85
C PHE A 463 -1.88 -8.76 13.35
N VAL A 464 -1.03 -7.94 12.75
CA VAL A 464 -0.82 -7.92 11.31
C VAL A 464 0.64 -8.22 10.99
N THR A 465 0.85 -9.08 10.01
CA THR A 465 2.12 -9.24 9.32
C THR A 465 1.97 -8.71 7.89
N PHE A 466 2.94 -7.94 7.45
CA PHE A 466 3.04 -7.44 6.10
C PHE A 466 4.31 -7.99 5.45
N LYS A 467 4.15 -8.61 4.29
CA LYS A 467 5.27 -9.22 3.58
C LYS A 467 5.08 -9.23 2.08
N TYR A 468 6.14 -9.54 1.38
CA TYR A 468 6.09 -9.72 -0.06
C TYR A 468 5.31 -10.97 -0.44
N PHE A 469 4.44 -10.86 -1.46
CA PHE A 469 3.61 -11.96 -1.94
C PHE A 469 4.09 -12.50 -3.29
N GLY A 470 4.56 -11.62 -4.18
CA GLY A 470 4.99 -12.01 -5.52
C GLY A 470 4.79 -10.87 -6.53
N GLY A 471 5.66 -10.80 -7.54
CA GLY A 471 5.72 -9.70 -8.50
C GLY A 471 5.70 -8.31 -7.84
N ARG A 472 4.54 -7.66 -7.90
CA ARG A 472 4.25 -6.32 -7.36
C ARG A 472 3.50 -6.32 -6.04
N PHE A 473 2.99 -7.49 -5.65
CA PHE A 473 2.02 -7.62 -4.57
C PHE A 473 2.68 -7.87 -3.23
N PHE A 474 2.01 -7.33 -2.22
CA PHE A 474 2.29 -7.56 -0.82
C PHE A 474 1.05 -8.13 -0.14
N LEU A 475 1.27 -9.00 0.83
CA LEU A 475 0.21 -9.56 1.65
C LEU A 475 0.15 -8.79 2.97
N PHE A 476 -1.01 -8.18 3.24
CA PHE A 476 -1.38 -7.67 4.56
C PHE A 476 -2.17 -8.75 5.29
N LYS A 477 -1.44 -9.62 6.00
CA LYS A 477 -1.97 -10.78 6.71
C LYS A 477 -2.44 -10.37 8.09
N ARG A 478 -3.72 -10.58 8.38
CA ARG A 478 -4.32 -10.40 9.70
C ARG A 478 -4.26 -11.75 10.43
N ASN A 479 -3.23 -11.91 11.26
CA ASN A 479 -2.85 -13.21 11.84
C ASN A 479 -3.81 -13.66 12.94
N TYR A 480 -4.19 -12.71 13.78
CA TYR A 480 -4.88 -13.00 15.02
C TYR A 480 -5.79 -11.82 15.36
N THR A 481 -7.02 -12.11 15.74
CA THR A 481 -7.98 -11.13 16.27
C THR A 481 -8.53 -11.68 17.57
N ASP A 482 -8.48 -10.88 18.63
CA ASP A 482 -9.18 -11.19 19.87
C ASP A 482 -9.56 -9.91 20.60
N ASP A 483 -10.37 -10.09 21.64
CA ASP A 483 -10.85 -9.03 22.51
C ASP A 483 -10.38 -9.30 23.93
N LEU A 484 -9.87 -8.26 24.59
CA LEU A 484 -9.81 -8.26 26.04
C LEU A 484 -11.24 -8.36 26.59
N PRO A 485 -11.45 -9.11 27.67
CA PRO A 485 -12.80 -9.38 28.14
C PRO A 485 -13.40 -8.13 28.78
N PRO A 486 -14.65 -7.73 28.46
CA PRO A 486 -15.28 -6.59 29.14
C PRO A 486 -15.44 -6.83 30.64
N ILE A 487 -15.53 -8.10 31.07
CA ILE A 487 -15.58 -8.53 32.46
C ILE A 487 -14.35 -9.37 32.76
N LEU A 488 -13.51 -8.94 33.69
CA LEU A 488 -12.35 -9.73 34.15
C LEU A 488 -12.75 -10.57 35.37
N ASN A 489 -12.72 -11.89 35.20
CA ASN A 489 -12.94 -12.90 36.25
C ASN A 489 -12.24 -14.23 35.86
N ASN A 490 -12.42 -15.26 36.69
CA ASN A 490 -11.80 -16.58 36.49
C ASN A 490 -12.18 -17.24 35.14
N ASN A 491 -13.34 -16.91 34.59
CA ASN A 491 -13.84 -17.50 33.34
C ASN A 491 -13.36 -16.74 32.10
N THR A 492 -12.76 -15.56 32.25
CA THR A 492 -12.36 -14.70 31.14
C THR A 492 -10.89 -14.33 31.12
N ILE A 493 -10.14 -14.57 32.21
CA ILE A 493 -8.71 -14.26 32.32
C ILE A 493 -7.86 -14.95 31.25
N TRP A 494 -8.28 -16.12 30.76
CA TRP A 494 -7.61 -16.81 29.66
C TRP A 494 -7.55 -15.98 28.37
N LYS A 495 -8.47 -15.03 28.15
CA LYS A 495 -8.42 -14.10 27.00
C LYS A 495 -7.24 -13.14 27.09
N VAL A 496 -6.98 -12.62 28.30
CA VAL A 496 -5.82 -11.74 28.56
C VAL A 496 -4.53 -12.51 28.30
N LYS A 497 -4.46 -13.75 28.80
CA LYS A 497 -3.34 -14.66 28.57
C LYS A 497 -3.10 -14.90 27.08
N ARG A 498 -4.15 -15.24 26.33
CA ARG A 498 -4.03 -15.55 24.90
C ARG A 498 -3.50 -14.35 24.12
N VAL A 499 -3.97 -13.14 24.43
CA VAL A 499 -3.43 -11.90 23.86
C VAL A 499 -1.96 -11.73 24.23
N LEU A 500 -1.57 -11.98 25.49
CA LEU A 500 -0.18 -11.91 25.94
C LEU A 500 0.73 -12.90 25.20
N GLU A 501 0.31 -14.15 25.03
CA GLU A 501 1.05 -15.18 24.30
C GLU A 501 1.31 -14.74 22.86
N GLU A 502 0.29 -14.25 22.16
CA GLU A 502 0.42 -13.73 20.80
C GLU A 502 1.37 -12.51 20.72
N PHE A 503 1.34 -11.63 21.72
CA PHE A 503 2.31 -10.54 21.83
C PHE A 503 3.74 -11.03 21.98
N LEU A 504 3.98 -12.01 22.84
CA LEU A 504 5.32 -12.57 23.06
C LEU A 504 5.84 -13.31 21.82
N LEU A 505 4.97 -14.05 21.13
CA LEU A 505 5.30 -14.71 19.86
C LEU A 505 5.63 -13.68 18.77
N MET A 506 4.79 -12.65 18.62
CA MET A 506 5.01 -11.58 17.65
C MET A 506 6.29 -10.79 17.93
N ARG A 507 6.56 -10.53 19.21
CA ARG A 507 7.80 -9.89 19.64
C ARG A 507 9.03 -10.71 19.24
N LYS A 508 9.04 -12.01 19.51
CA LYS A 508 10.15 -12.90 19.13
C LYS A 508 10.41 -12.87 17.62
N ARG A 509 9.34 -12.85 16.81
CA ARG A 509 9.40 -12.65 15.35
C ARG A 509 10.06 -11.30 14.98
N MET A 510 9.66 -10.22 15.65
CA MET A 510 10.22 -8.89 15.44
C MET A 510 11.69 -8.81 15.82
N GLU A 511 12.13 -9.46 16.89
CA GLU A 511 13.52 -9.48 17.35
C GLU A 511 14.45 -10.22 16.39
N ASP A 512 14.01 -11.38 15.91
CA ASP A 512 14.72 -12.14 14.88
C ASP A 512 14.84 -11.32 13.59
N MET A 513 13.74 -10.68 13.19
CA MET A 513 13.70 -9.79 12.03
C MET A 513 14.62 -8.59 12.19
N ALA A 514 14.62 -7.95 13.36
CA ALA A 514 15.51 -6.82 13.67
C ALA A 514 16.98 -7.23 13.60
N THR A 515 17.32 -8.42 14.11
CA THR A 515 18.68 -8.99 14.07
C THR A 515 19.10 -9.34 12.64
N MET A 516 18.21 -9.97 11.86
CA MET A 516 18.45 -10.24 10.43
C MET A 516 18.67 -8.93 9.66
N LEU A 517 17.85 -7.93 9.93
CA LEU A 517 17.94 -6.62 9.26
C LEU A 517 19.23 -5.89 9.64
N GLU A 518 19.64 -5.91 10.91
CA GLU A 518 20.92 -5.37 11.35
C GLU A 518 22.09 -6.03 10.59
N LYS A 519 22.11 -7.36 10.51
CA LYS A 519 23.12 -8.10 9.74
C LYS A 519 23.09 -7.76 8.26
N SER A 520 21.90 -7.58 7.68
CA SER A 520 21.74 -7.24 6.25
C SER A 520 22.12 -5.80 5.92
N ILE A 521 22.04 -4.87 6.88
CA ILE A 521 22.40 -3.46 6.68
C ILE A 521 23.86 -3.19 7.08
N TYR A 522 24.40 -3.85 8.09
CA TYR A 522 25.72 -3.53 8.66
C TYR A 522 26.71 -4.71 8.68
N GLY A 523 26.29 -5.92 8.31
CA GLY A 523 27.15 -7.09 8.30
C GLY A 523 28.35 -6.92 7.36
N LYS A 524 29.53 -7.34 7.82
CA LYS A 524 30.78 -7.35 7.05
C LYS A 524 30.71 -8.47 5.98
N GLY A 525 29.96 -8.23 4.91
CA GLY A 525 29.53 -9.30 4.00
C GLY A 525 29.54 -9.01 2.50
N SER A 526 30.02 -7.86 2.00
CA SER A 526 30.32 -7.74 0.57
C SER A 526 31.35 -6.64 0.28
N LYS A 527 32.61 -7.03 0.12
CA LYS A 527 33.66 -6.18 -0.48
C LYS A 527 33.55 -6.11 -2.01
N GLU A 528 32.63 -6.83 -2.63
CA GLU A 528 32.31 -6.66 -4.04
C GLU A 528 31.34 -5.50 -4.19
N LYS A 529 31.83 -4.38 -4.73
CA LYS A 529 30.97 -3.33 -5.29
C LYS A 529 30.21 -3.92 -6.48
N LYS A 530 29.11 -4.63 -6.22
CA LYS A 530 28.13 -4.95 -7.26
C LYS A 530 27.51 -3.64 -7.72
N ASN A 531 27.40 -3.47 -9.03
CA ASN A 531 26.71 -2.32 -9.63
C ASN A 531 25.34 -2.19 -8.97
N TYR A 532 25.06 -0.99 -8.49
CA TYR A 532 23.86 -0.67 -7.73
C TYR A 532 22.63 -0.91 -8.60
N VAL A 533 21.94 -2.04 -8.41
CA VAL A 533 20.62 -2.24 -9.00
C VAL A 533 19.64 -1.61 -8.03
N SER A 534 19.09 -0.45 -8.38
CA SER A 534 17.95 0.09 -7.65
C SER A 534 16.86 -0.98 -7.66
N ILE A 535 16.46 -1.49 -6.49
CA ILE A 535 15.25 -2.31 -6.40
C ILE A 535 14.10 -1.38 -6.81
N PRO A 536 13.37 -1.64 -7.90
CA PRO A 536 12.21 -0.83 -8.26
C PRO A 536 11.13 -1.12 -7.21
N THR A 537 11.11 -0.34 -6.13
CA THR A 537 10.01 -0.38 -5.16
C THR A 537 8.94 0.61 -5.60
N LEU A 538 7.72 0.10 -5.76
CA LEU A 538 6.56 0.89 -6.17
C LEU A 538 6.31 1.98 -5.15
N THR A 539 6.24 3.24 -5.55
CA THR A 539 5.83 4.27 -4.62
C THR A 539 4.35 4.10 -4.29
N THR A 540 4.03 3.85 -3.01
CA THR A 540 2.65 3.92 -2.51
C THR A 540 2.06 5.27 -2.91
N PRO A 541 0.90 5.37 -3.57
CA PRO A 541 0.31 6.67 -3.90
C PRO A 541 0.02 7.47 -2.61
N PRO A 542 0.20 8.81 -2.63
CA PRO A 542 -0.13 9.65 -1.47
C PRO A 542 -1.60 9.45 -1.05
N PRO A 543 -1.92 9.63 0.24
CA PRO A 543 -3.31 9.60 0.68
C PRO A 543 -4.11 10.69 -0.05
N SER A 544 -5.41 10.45 -0.22
CA SER A 544 -6.33 11.41 -0.83
C SER A 544 -6.16 12.77 -0.14
N PRO A 545 -6.11 13.89 -0.89
CA PRO A 545 -6.03 15.20 -0.27
C PRO A 545 -7.18 15.33 0.71
N LYS A 546 -6.89 15.53 2.01
CA LYS A 546 -7.93 15.95 2.96
C LYS A 546 -8.52 17.22 2.36
N THR A 547 -9.80 17.22 2.04
CA THR A 547 -10.51 18.43 1.65
C THR A 547 -10.21 19.45 2.75
N LYS A 548 -9.45 20.50 2.40
CA LYS A 548 -9.32 21.64 3.31
C LYS A 548 -10.75 22.07 3.58
N LYS A 549 -11.23 21.89 4.82
CA LYS A 549 -12.37 22.66 5.30
C LYS A 549 -11.93 24.10 5.10
N MET A 550 -12.42 24.74 4.04
CA MET A 550 -12.33 26.18 3.92
C MET A 550 -13.01 26.71 5.17
N ARG A 551 -12.22 27.24 6.10
CA ARG A 551 -12.77 28.22 7.04
C ARG A 551 -13.19 29.37 6.15
N LEU A 552 -14.50 29.48 5.93
CA LEU A 552 -15.09 30.75 5.53
C LEU A 552 -14.66 31.75 6.61
N VAL A 553 -13.83 32.70 6.20
CA VAL A 553 -13.38 33.82 7.03
C VAL A 553 -14.50 34.83 7.09
#